data_AF-A0A9X6VM83-F1
#
_entry.id   AF-A0A9X6VM83-F1
#
_cell.length_a   1.000
_cell.length_b   1.000
_cell.length_c   1.000
_cell.angle_alpha   90.00
_cell.angle_beta   90.00
_cell.angle_gamma   90.00
#
_symmetry.space_group_name_H-M   'P 1'
#
loop_
_entity.id
_entity.type
_entity.pdbx_description
1 polymer ?
#
loop_
_entity_poly.entity_id
_entity_poly.type
_entity_poly.pdbx_seq_one_letter_code
_entity_poly.pdbx_strand_id
1 'polypeptide(L)' 'MKLSPVISKNIVAVGYNPFSMILRIQLRNGMYDFFNVPENIYTGLLSAHSKTNYHNTYIKNSYRYTKI' A
#
# COMPACT_ATOMS: atom_id res chain seq x y z
N MET A 1 -7.35 9.10 -7.14
CA MET A 1 -7.01 8.29 -5.95
C MET A 1 -7.01 9.18 -4.72
N LYS A 2 -7.73 8.77 -3.66
CA LYS A 2 -7.74 9.43 -2.35
C LYS A 2 -7.06 8.52 -1.33
N LEU A 3 -6.26 9.09 -0.44
CA LEU A 3 -5.64 8.34 0.66
C LEU A 3 -6.64 8.16 1.80
N SER A 4 -6.71 6.95 2.32
CA SER A 4 -7.48 6.58 3.51
C SER A 4 -6.51 6.28 4.66
N PRO A 5 -6.63 6.97 5.80
CA PRO A 5 -5.78 6.70 6.97
C PRO A 5 -6.05 5.30 7.50
N VAL A 6 -5.00 4.63 8.00
CA VAL A 6 -5.11 3.28 8.56
C VAL A 6 -4.47 3.22 9.94
N ILE A 7 -5.06 2.42 10.82
CA ILE A 7 -4.48 2.16 12.14
C ILE A 7 -3.34 1.15 11.94
N SER A 8 -2.11 1.65 11.94
CA SER A 8 -0.89 0.84 11.85
C SER A 8 0.29 1.55 12.50
N LYS A 9 1.26 0.76 12.96
CA LYS A 9 2.50 1.29 13.55
C LYS A 9 3.35 2.04 12.53
N ASN A 10 3.37 1.60 11.27
CA ASN A 10 4.32 2.11 10.27
C ASN A 10 3.65 2.71 9.03
N ILE A 11 2.40 2.31 8.75
CA ILE A 11 1.61 2.80 7.62
C ILE A 11 0.65 3.87 8.14
N VAL A 12 0.72 5.07 7.57
CA VAL A 12 -0.09 6.23 7.94
C VAL A 12 -1.40 6.22 7.14
N ALA A 13 -1.30 6.06 5.83
CA ALA A 13 -2.44 6.04 4.92
C ALA A 13 -2.16 5.19 3.69
N VAL A 14 -3.22 4.71 3.05
CA VAL A 14 -3.16 3.92 1.83
C VAL A 14 -4.18 4.42 0.82
N GLY A 15 -3.85 4.36 -0.45
CA GLY A 15 -4.76 4.71 -1.54
C GLY A 15 -4.52 3.78 -2.72
N TYR A 16 -5.57 3.49 -3.47
CA TYR A 16 -5.48 2.65 -4.64
C TYR A 16 -6.16 3.31 -5.84
N ASN A 17 -5.59 3.13 -7.02
CA ASN A 17 -6.21 3.48 -8.29
C ASN A 17 -6.38 2.21 -9.14
N PRO A 18 -7.60 1.70 -9.35
CA PRO A 18 -7.82 0.49 -10.15
C PRO A 18 -7.50 0.70 -11.63
N PHE A 19 -7.74 1.91 -12.18
CA PHE A 19 -7.50 2.20 -13.59
C PHE A 19 -6.01 2.17 -13.97
N SER A 20 -5.15 2.65 -13.08
CA SER A 20 -3.70 2.65 -13.29
C SER A 20 -2.98 1.52 -12.54
N MET A 21 -3.71 0.71 -11.77
CA MET A 21 -3.18 -0.34 -10.88
C MET A 21 -2.05 0.16 -9.97
N ILE A 22 -2.21 1.38 -9.43
CA ILE A 22 -1.22 1.99 -8.52
C ILE A 22 -1.72 1.88 -7.09
N LEU A 23 -0.93 1.23 -6.24
CA LEU A 23 -1.10 1.23 -4.80
C LEU A 23 -0.14 2.25 -4.19
N ARG A 24 -0.69 3.27 -3.55
CA ARG A 24 0.04 4.32 -2.86
C ARG A 24 0.03 4.08 -1.37
N ILE A 25 1.21 4.02 -0.77
CA ILE A 25 1.38 3.78 0.65
C ILE A 25 2.16 4.93 1.25
N GLN A 26 1.54 5.62 2.20
CA GLN A 26 2.20 6.60 3.04
C GLN A 26 2.75 5.89 4.28
N LEU A 27 4.07 5.82 4.38
CA LEU A 27 4.79 5.38 5.57
C LEU A 27 5.21 6.60 6.40
N ARG A 28 5.60 6.37 7.65
CA ARG A 28 6.15 7.46 8.50
C ARG A 28 7.42 8.10 7.92
N ASN A 29 8.15 7.40 7.07
CA ASN A 29 9.43 7.82 6.51
C ASN A 29 9.35 8.30 5.04
N GLY A 30 8.16 8.35 4.46
CA GLY A 30 7.97 8.76 3.07
C GLY A 30 6.77 8.11 2.41
N MET A 31 6.55 8.46 1.16
CA MET A 31 5.41 8.03 0.38
C MET A 31 5.89 7.26 -0.84
N TYR A 32 5.21 6.15 -1.14
CA TYR A 32 5.64 5.21 -2.16
C TYR A 32 4.47 4.82 -3.05
N ASP A 33 4.72 4.79 -4.36
CA ASP A 33 3.79 4.26 -5.35
C ASP A 33 4.31 2.91 -5.83
N PHE A 34 3.49 1.87 -5.66
CA PHE A 34 3.71 0.53 -6.18
C PHE A 34 2.87 0.33 -7.44
N PHE A 35 3.51 -0.17 -8.50
CA PHE A 35 2.90 -0.31 -9.83
C PHE A 35 2.43 -1.73 -10.09
N ASN A 36 1.44 -1.87 -10.97
CA ASN A 36 0.85 -3.14 -11.39
C ASN A 36 0.32 -3.98 -10.21
N VAL A 37 -0.18 -3.31 -9.18
CA VAL A 37 -0.74 -3.97 -8.00
C VAL A 37 -2.21 -4.30 -8.29
N PRO A 38 -2.63 -5.57 -8.24
CA PRO A 38 -4.03 -5.91 -8.45
C PRO A 38 -4.88 -5.58 -7.21
N GLU A 39 -6.18 -5.38 -7.41
CA GLU A 39 -7.10 -4.87 -6.39
C GLU A 39 -7.23 -5.80 -5.17
N ASN A 40 -7.06 -7.12 -5.37
CA ASN A 40 -7.06 -8.09 -4.28
C ASN A 40 -5.94 -7.86 -3.24
N ILE A 41 -4.80 -7.28 -3.67
CA ILE A 41 -3.69 -6.94 -2.77
C ILE A 41 -4.03 -5.71 -1.93
N TYR A 42 -4.70 -4.72 -2.53
CA TYR A 42 -5.17 -3.55 -1.81
C TYR A 42 -6.23 -3.92 -0.76
N THR A 43 -7.24 -4.70 -1.16
CA THR A 43 -8.28 -5.18 -0.24
C THR A 43 -7.72 -6.10 0.84
N GLY A 44 -6.74 -6.95 0.50
CA GLY A 44 -5.99 -7.76 1.45
C GLY A 44 -5.21 -6.93 2.47
N LEU A 45 -4.53 -5.87 2.03
CA LEU A 45 -3.84 -4.93 2.92
C LEU A 45 -4.81 -4.25 3.90
N LEU A 46 -5.96 -3.79 3.43
CA LEU A 46 -6.99 -3.18 4.26
C LEU A 46 -7.57 -4.16 5.29
N SER A 47 -7.75 -5.42 4.91
CA SER A 47 -8.34 -6.46 5.77
C SER A 47 -7.34 -7.12 6.71
N ALA A 48 -6.03 -7.03 6.44
CA ALA A 48 -4.99 -7.71 7.21
C ALA A 48 -4.96 -7.26 8.68
N HIS A 49 -4.81 -8.19 9.62
CA HIS A 49 -4.68 -7.86 11.04
C HIS A 49 -3.48 -6.93 11.33
N SER A 50 -2.36 -7.17 10.65
CA SER A 50 -1.18 -6.28 10.68
C SER A 50 -0.83 -5.80 9.28
N LYS A 51 -1.10 -4.51 9.02
CA LYS A 51 -0.89 -3.88 7.71
C LYS A 51 0.59 -3.81 7.37
N THR A 52 1.45 -3.57 8.36
CA THR A 52 2.91 -3.58 8.20
C THR A 52 3.42 -4.98 7.83
N ASN A 53 2.91 -6.04 8.48
CA ASN A 53 3.30 -7.41 8.14
C ASN A 53 2.87 -7.75 6.71
N TYR A 54 1.61 -7.48 6.38
CA TYR A 54 1.09 -7.72 5.03
C TYR A 54 1.91 -6.99 3.95
N HIS A 55 2.23 -5.72 4.17
CA HIS A 55 3.10 -4.95 3.28
C HIS A 55 4.47 -5.63 3.08
N ASN A 56 5.12 -6.07 4.16
CA ASN A 56 6.44 -6.69 4.07
C ASN A 56 6.39 -8.06 3.38
N THR A 57 5.33 -8.84 3.58
CA THR A 57 5.18 -10.19 3.00
C THR A 57 4.76 -10.16 1.54
N TYR A 58 3.80 -9.31 1.17
CA TYR A 58 3.13 -9.39 -0.14
C TYR A 58 3.41 -8.22 -1.08
N ILE A 59 3.98 -7.10 -0.60
CA ILE A 59 4.05 -5.87 -1.39
C ILE A 59 5.49 -5.42 -1.61
N LYS A 60 6.24 -5.25 -0.51
CA LYS A 60 7.54 -4.56 -0.47
C LYS A 60 8.54 -5.03 -1.53
N ASN A 61 8.63 -6.34 -1.76
CA ASN A 61 9.59 -6.95 -2.69
C ASN A 61 8.90 -7.58 -3.92
N SER A 62 7.57 -7.46 -4.02
CA SER A 62 6.77 -8.12 -5.06
C SER A 62 6.42 -7.18 -6.21
N TYR A 63 6.46 -5.87 -5.98
CA TYR A 63 6.08 -4.86 -6.96
C TYR A 63 7.18 -3.83 -7.14
N ARG A 64 7.33 -3.36 -8.37
CA ARG A 64 8.17 -2.18 -8.65
C ARG A 64 7.54 -0.97 -7.98
N TYR A 65 8.36 -0.14 -7.37
CA TYR A 65 7.90 1.06 -6.70
C TYR A 65 8.83 2.25 -6.94
N THR A 66 8.27 3.45 -6.75
CA THR A 66 9.03 4.69 -6.67
C THR A 66 8.71 5.42 -5.37
N LYS A 67 9.67 6.18 -4.87
CA LYS A 67 9.44 7.14 -3.78
C LYS A 67 8.96 8.45 -4.38
N ILE A 68 8.00 9.09 -3.72
CA ILE A 68 7.42 10.39 -4.06
C ILE A 68 7.95 11.45 -3.10
#